data_AF-A0AAV6C2E9-F1
#
_entry.id   AF-A0AAV6C2E9-F1
#
_cell.length_a   1.000
_cell.length_b   1.000
_cell.length_c   1.000
_cell.angle_alpha   90.00
_cell.angle_beta   90.00
_cell.angle_gamma   90.00
#
_symmetry.space_group_name_H-M   'P 1'
#
loop_
_entity.id
_entity.type
_entity.pdbx_description
1 polymer ?
#
loop_
_entity_poly.entity_id
_entity_poly.type
_entity_poly.pdbx_seq_one_letter_code
_entity_poly.pdbx_strand_id
1 'polypeptide(L)' 'MNVTRLEIWIKGMLAAAVSGGAGGILTGLAAVGIDPQHFNLQAGMGATMRIAAAAALINAIIGVAAYLQKSPLPQE' A
#
# COMPACT_ATOMS: atom_id res chain seq x y z
N MET A 1 4.86 28.83 -4.69
CA MET A 1 4.39 28.34 -3.38
C MET A 1 5.60 27.80 -2.63
N ASN A 2 5.97 28.39 -1.49
CA ASN A 2 7.03 27.85 -0.64
C ASN A 2 6.43 26.68 0.17
N VAL A 3 6.74 25.47 -0.24
CA VAL A 3 6.31 24.24 0.45
C VAL A 3 7.27 24.01 1.63
N THR A 4 6.74 23.81 2.83
CA THR A 4 7.58 23.60 4.03
C THR A 4 8.19 22.19 4.02
N ARG A 5 9.33 21.99 4.70
CA ARG A 5 9.96 20.65 4.81
C ARG A 5 9.00 19.62 5.42
N LEU A 6 8.20 20.04 6.39
CA LEU A 6 7.16 19.22 7.01
C LEU A 6 6.10 18.80 5.99
N GLU A 7 5.66 19.71 5.13
CA GLU A 7 4.65 19.43 4.11
C GLU A 7 5.19 18.45 3.05
N ILE A 8 6.46 18.57 2.66
CA ILE A 8 7.13 17.60 1.77
C ILE A 8 7.21 16.23 2.44
N TRP A 9 7.55 16.19 3.73
CA TRP A 9 7.67 14.94 4.48
C TRP A 9 6.33 14.22 4.62
N ILE A 10 5.26 14.95 4.95
CA ILE A 10 3.91 14.38 5.04
C ILE A 10 3.45 13.87 3.68
N LYS A 11 3.66 14.65 2.61
CA LYS A 11 3.34 14.20 1.23
C LYS A 11 4.14 12.97 0.83
N GLY A 12 5.41 12.89 1.23
CA GLY A 12 6.26 11.73 0.98
C GLY A 12 5.81 10.47 1.71
N MET A 13 5.39 10.60 2.98
CA MET A 13 4.80 9.50 3.75
C MET A 13 3.50 8.99 3.12
N LEU A 14 2.64 9.90 2.65
CA LEU A 14 1.41 9.57 1.94
C LEU A 14 1.70 8.88 0.59
N ALA A 15 2.67 9.39 -0.17
CA ALA A 15 3.11 8.77 -1.42
C ALA A 15 3.67 7.36 -1.18
N ALA A 16 4.43 7.16 -0.10
CA ALA A 16 4.96 5.86 0.29
C ALA A 16 3.86 4.88 0.71
N ALA A 17 2.84 5.35 1.44
CA ALA A 17 1.67 4.54 1.79
C ALA A 17 0.91 4.08 0.54
N VAL A 18 0.66 4.99 -0.41
CA VAL A 18 -0.03 4.67 -1.67
C VAL A 18 0.80 3.73 -2.53
N SER A 19 2.11 3.99 -2.66
CA SER A 19 3.02 3.15 -3.43
C SER A 19 3.12 1.73 -2.85
N GLY A 20 3.21 1.61 -1.52
CA GLY A 20 3.17 0.32 -0.84
C GLY A 20 1.82 -0.37 -1.03
N GLY A 21 0.72 0.34 -0.79
CA GLY A 21 -0.63 -0.19 -0.95
C GLY A 21 -0.92 -0.74 -2.33
N ALA A 22 -0.49 -0.04 -3.39
CA ALA A 22 -0.61 -0.51 -4.77
C ALA A 22 0.11 -1.85 -5.00
N GLY A 23 1.29 -2.04 -4.40
CA GLY A 23 2.01 -3.32 -4.44
C GLY A 23 1.20 -4.47 -3.84
N GLY A 24 0.49 -4.22 -2.75
CA GLY A 24 -0.36 -5.23 -2.13
C GLY A 24 -1.65 -5.55 -2.91
N ILE A 25 -2.21 -4.60 -3.64
CA ILE A 25 -3.32 -4.88 -4.58
C ILE A 25 -2.83 -5.83 -5.69
N LEU A 26 -1.65 -5.58 -6.25
CA LEU A 26 -1.04 -6.48 -7.25
C LEU A 26 -0.83 -7.89 -6.70
N THR A 27 -0.39 -8.01 -5.43
CA THR A 27 -0.28 -9.31 -4.75
C THR A 27 -1.64 -10.00 -4.60
N GLY A 28 -2.69 -9.25 -4.25
CA GLY A 28 -4.05 -9.80 -4.16
C GLY A 28 -4.59 -10.27 -5.51
N LEU A 29 -4.27 -9.58 -6.60
CA LEU A 29 -4.60 -10.01 -7.96
C LEU A 29 -3.80 -11.24 -8.38
N ALA A 30 -2.52 -11.34 -8.00
CA ALA A 30 -1.73 -12.55 -8.23
C ALA A 30 -2.32 -13.77 -7.52
N ALA A 31 -2.90 -13.61 -6.33
CA ALA A 31 -3.57 -14.69 -5.61
C ALA A 31 -4.79 -15.26 -6.37
N VAL A 32 -5.49 -14.44 -7.16
CA VAL A 32 -6.56 -14.88 -8.07
C VAL A 32 -6.03 -15.84 -9.15
N GLY A 33 -4.83 -15.55 -9.66
CA GLY A 33 -4.19 -16.38 -10.69
C GLY A 33 -3.66 -17.70 -10.14
N ILE A 34 -3.31 -17.76 -8.84
CA ILE A 34 -2.79 -18.96 -8.17
C ILE A 34 -3.93 -19.92 -7.78
N ASP A 35 -5.03 -19.40 -7.22
CA ASP A 35 -6.21 -20.20 -6.88
C ASP A 35 -7.51 -19.50 -7.32
N PRO A 36 -7.94 -19.72 -8.57
CA PRO A 36 -9.17 -19.13 -9.10
C PRO A 36 -10.44 -19.78 -8.54
N GLN A 37 -10.39 -20.95 -7.89
CA GLN A 37 -11.60 -21.57 -7.33
C GLN A 37 -12.03 -20.88 -6.04
N HIS A 38 -11.07 -20.40 -5.24
CA HIS A 38 -11.36 -19.68 -3.99
C HIS A 38 -11.33 -18.14 -4.13
N PHE A 39 -10.56 -17.59 -5.08
CA PHE A 39 -10.31 -16.15 -5.18
C PHE A 39 -10.73 -15.52 -6.52
N ASN A 40 -11.75 -16.04 -7.20
CA ASN A 40 -12.26 -15.42 -8.41
C ASN A 40 -13.19 -14.21 -8.13
N LEU A 41 -13.02 -13.16 -8.93
CA LEU A 41 -13.90 -11.98 -9.00
C LEU A 41 -15.38 -12.35 -9.28
N GLN A 42 -15.63 -13.47 -9.94
CA GLN A 42 -16.94 -13.96 -10.35
C GLN A 42 -17.58 -14.92 -9.33
N ALA A 43 -16.79 -15.68 -8.56
CA ALA A 43 -17.28 -16.63 -7.56
C ALA A 43 -17.36 -16.02 -6.14
N GLY A 44 -16.61 -14.95 -5.88
CA GLY A 44 -16.58 -14.30 -4.57
C GLY A 44 -15.71 -13.06 -4.55
N MET A 45 -16.15 -12.00 -5.23
CA MET A 45 -15.47 -10.69 -5.28
C MET A 45 -15.05 -10.19 -3.88
N GLY A 46 -15.81 -10.54 -2.83
CA GLY A 46 -15.52 -10.19 -1.44
C GLY A 46 -14.26 -10.84 -0.85
N ALA A 47 -13.96 -12.11 -1.16
CA ALA A 47 -12.79 -12.81 -0.63
C ALA A 47 -11.50 -12.28 -1.27
N THR A 48 -11.53 -12.10 -2.60
CA THR A 48 -10.45 -11.50 -3.38
C THR A 48 -10.17 -10.08 -2.96
N MET A 49 -11.20 -9.23 -2.84
CA MET A 49 -11.07 -7.87 -2.36
C MET A 49 -10.53 -7.81 -0.93
N ARG A 50 -10.94 -8.73 -0.05
CA ARG A 50 -10.43 -8.79 1.33
C ARG A 50 -8.94 -9.10 1.37
N ILE A 51 -8.46 -10.04 0.57
CA ILE A 51 -7.04 -10.37 0.52
C ILE A 51 -6.24 -9.26 -0.17
N ALA A 52 -6.74 -8.70 -1.26
CA ALA A 52 -6.12 -7.55 -1.92
C ALA A 52 -6.04 -6.34 -0.98
N ALA A 53 -7.11 -6.06 -0.22
CA ALA A 53 -7.13 -4.99 0.76
C ALA A 53 -6.20 -5.27 1.95
N ALA A 54 -6.17 -6.50 2.46
CA ALA A 54 -5.26 -6.90 3.54
C ALA A 54 -3.80 -6.79 3.10
N ALA A 55 -3.46 -7.31 1.92
CA ALA A 55 -2.14 -7.22 1.33
C ALA A 55 -1.75 -5.76 1.04
N ALA A 56 -2.70 -4.94 0.56
CA ALA A 56 -2.50 -3.50 0.35
C ALA A 56 -2.21 -2.79 1.67
N LEU A 57 -2.98 -3.06 2.73
CA LEU A 57 -2.75 -2.46 4.04
C LEU A 57 -1.34 -2.81 4.57
N ILE A 58 -0.97 -4.08 4.51
CA ILE A 58 0.34 -4.55 4.96
C ILE A 58 1.46 -3.86 4.17
N ASN A 59 1.36 -3.84 2.84
CA ASN A 59 2.39 -3.20 2.01
C ASN A 59 2.41 -1.67 2.17
N ALA A 60 1.27 -1.02 2.43
CA ALA A 60 1.22 0.40 2.74
C ALA A 60 1.98 0.72 4.03
N ILE A 61 1.78 -0.08 5.08
CA ILE A 61 2.52 0.04 6.34
C ILE A 61 4.03 -0.16 6.11
N ILE A 62 4.40 -1.17 5.34
CA ILE A 62 5.81 -1.42 4.97
C ILE A 62 6.39 -0.23 4.19
N GLY A 63 5.63 0.31 3.23
CA GLY A 63 6.04 1.49 2.45
C GLY A 63 6.27 2.72 3.32
N VAL A 64 5.35 3.00 4.25
CA VAL A 64 5.51 4.07 5.25
C VAL A 64 6.72 3.82 6.15
N ALA A 65 6.88 2.61 6.67
CA ALA A 65 8.02 2.26 7.52
C ALA A 65 9.35 2.43 6.78
N ALA A 66 9.43 2.02 5.51
CA ALA A 66 10.60 2.20 4.68
C ALA A 66 10.89 3.68 4.37
N TYR A 67 9.85 4.50 4.19
CA TYR A 67 9.99 5.95 4.06
C TYR A 67 10.53 6.57 5.35
N LEU A 68 9.96 6.24 6.51
CA LEU A 68 10.41 6.73 7.81
C LEU A 68 11.85 6.33 8.13
N GLN A 69 12.28 5.13 7.73
CA GLN A 69 13.67 4.68 7.88
C GLN A 69 14.67 5.53 7.08
N LYS A 70 14.27 6.03 5.90
CA LYS A 70 15.13 6.84 5.02
C LYS A 70 14.97 8.36 5.23
N SER A 71 13.81 8.78 5.71
CA SER A 71 13.42 10.17 5.91
C SER A 71 13.04 10.36 7.38
N PRO A 72 14.03 10.60 8.27
CA PRO A 72 13.76 10.91 9.67
C PRO A 72 12.87 12.15 9.78
N LEU A 73 12.18 12.28 10.92
CA LEU A 73 11.32 13.42 11.21
C LEU A 73 12.06 14.74 10.92
N PRO A 74 11.45 15.67 10.15
CA PRO A 74 12.07 16.96 9.89
C PRO A 74 12.31 17.67 11.22
N GLN A 75 13.57 17.96 11.52
CA GLN A 75 13.91 18.99 12.50
C GLN A 75 13.65 20.33 11.81
N GLU A 76 13.01 21.25 12.56
CA GLU A 76 12.39 22.50 12.11
C GLU A 76 12.96 23.14 10.83
#